data_AF-A0A2S9SPJ0-F1
#
_entry.id   AF-A0A2S9SPJ0-F1
#
_cell.length_a   1.000
_cell.length_b   1.000
_cell.length_c   1.000
_cell.angle_alpha   90.00
_cell.angle_beta   90.00
_cell.angle_gamma   90.00
#
_symmetry.space_group_name_H-M   'P 1'
#
loop_
_entity.id
_entity.type
_entity.pdbx_description
1 polymer ?
#
loop_
_entity_poly.entity_id
_entity_poly.type
_entity_poly.pdbx_seq_one_letter_code
_entity_poly.pdbx_strand_id
1 'polypeptide(L)' 'MIDVIIYFVFVLALIAFALSPAIYVTNRLSNKFVFIENNSTKISILFAILFSSIATFFIFWF' A
#
# COMPACT_ATOMS: atom_id res chain seq x y z
N MET A 1 -10.76 -22.56 8.75
CA MET A 1 -11.65 -21.37 8.65
C MET A 1 -11.08 -20.19 9.41
N ILE A 2 -10.59 -20.41 10.65
CA ILE A 2 -9.89 -19.40 11.45
C ILE A 2 -8.61 -18.91 10.74
N ASP A 3 -7.83 -19.80 10.11
CA ASP A 3 -6.58 -19.43 9.43
C ASP A 3 -6.79 -18.44 8.28
N VAL A 4 -7.90 -18.59 7.55
CA VAL A 4 -8.30 -17.69 6.46
C VAL A 4 -8.65 -16.31 7.02
N ILE A 5 -9.33 -16.25 8.17
CA ILE A 5 -9.67 -14.99 8.84
C ILE A 5 -8.39 -14.28 9.30
N ILE A 6 -7.46 -15.02 9.91
CA ILE A 6 -6.17 -14.49 10.35
C ILE A 6 -5.39 -13.93 9.15
N TYR A 7 -5.37 -14.66 8.03
CA TYR A 7 -4.73 -14.20 6.79
C TYR A 7 -5.34 -12.87 6.30
N PHE A 8 -6.68 -12.75 6.27
CA PHE A 8 -7.33 -11.50 5.85
C PHE A 8 -7.02 -10.33 6.79
N VAL A 9 -7.04 -10.55 8.10
CA VAL A 9 -6.68 -9.52 9.09
C VAL A 9 -5.23 -9.06 8.87
N PHE A 10 -4.33 -9.99 8.58
CA PHE A 10 -2.93 -9.69 8.30
C PHE A 10 -2.76 -8.85 7.02
N VAL A 11 -3.44 -9.22 5.93
CA VAL A 11 -3.41 -8.46 4.67
C VAL A 11 -3.96 -7.05 4.87
N LEU A 12 -5.07 -6.90 5.61
CA LEU A 12 -5.65 -5.59 5.90
C LEU A 12 -4.70 -4.71 6.74
N ALA A 13 -4.06 -5.30 7.75
CA ALA A 13 -3.06 -4.61 8.54
C ALA A 13 -1.88 -4.15 7.67
N LEU A 14 -1.37 -5.00 6.78
CA LEU A 14 -0.30 -4.65 5.85
C LEU A 14 -0.66 -3.49 4.93
N ILE A 15 -1.89 -3.45 4.40
CA ILE A 15 -2.36 -2.33 3.58
C ILE A 15 -2.39 -1.03 4.39
N ALA A 16 -2.86 -1.07 5.64
CA ALA A 16 -2.89 0.09 6.53
C ALA A 16 -1.47 0.61 6.83
N PHE A 17 -0.52 -0.29 7.11
CA PHE A 17 0.88 0.08 7.30
C PHE A 17 1.53 0.64 6.03
N ALA A 18 1.21 0.06 4.87
CA ALA A 18 1.71 0.50 3.57
C ALA A 18 1.18 1.87 3.13
N LEU A 19 0.08 2.35 3.72
CA LEU A 19 -0.51 3.64 3.38
C LEU A 19 0.43 4.81 3.68
N SER A 20 1.14 4.77 4.81
CA SER A 20 2.07 5.83 5.24
C SER A 20 3.22 6.06 4.24
N PRO A 21 4.02 5.03 3.86
CA PRO A 21 5.06 5.20 2.85
C PRO A 21 4.48 5.51 1.46
N ALA A 22 3.30 4.98 1.12
CA ALA A 22 2.64 5.29 -0.15
C ALA A 22 2.26 6.78 -0.26
N ILE A 23 1.72 7.37 0.81
CA ILE A 23 1.41 8.80 0.85
C ILE A 23 2.70 9.63 0.79
N TYR A 24 3.76 9.23 1.50
CA TYR A 24 5.05 9.93 1.44
C TYR A 24 5.59 10.01 0.01
N VAL A 25 5.62 8.87 -0.70
CA VAL A 25 6.11 8.80 -2.08
C VAL A 25 5.21 9.61 -3.02
N THR A 26 3.89 9.49 -2.86
CA THR A 26 2.92 10.22 -3.69
C THR A 26 3.06 11.74 -3.50
N ASN A 27 3.20 12.22 -2.27
CA ASN A 27 3.40 13.64 -1.99
C ASN A 27 4.71 14.16 -2.60
N ARG A 28 5.80 13.39 -2.51
CA ARG A 28 7.07 13.75 -3.16
C ARG A 28 6.95 13.84 -4.68
N LEU A 29 6.13 12.99 -5.29
CA LEU A 29 5.88 12.98 -6.73
C LEU A 29 4.87 14.05 -7.19
N SER A 30 3.88 14.35 -6.36
CA SER A 30 2.88 15.40 -6.58
C SER A 30 3.56 16.75 -6.83
N ASN A 31 4.61 17.07 -6.07
CA ASN A 31 5.37 18.31 -6.24
C ASN A 31 6.14 18.40 -7.58
N LYS A 32 6.24 17.30 -8.34
CA LYS A 32 6.96 17.23 -9.62
C LYS A 32 6.05 17.01 -10.81
N PHE A 33 4.86 16.43 -10.60
CA PHE A 33 3.94 16.03 -11.67
C PHE A 33 2.50 16.43 -11.34
N VAL A 34 1.96 17.37 -12.11
CA VAL A 34 0.58 17.88 -11.99
C VAL A 34 -0.47 16.76 -12.12
N PHE A 35 -0.19 15.73 -12.92
CA PHE A 35 -1.08 14.57 -13.02
C PHE A 35 -1.23 13.80 -11.69
N ILE A 36 -0.12 13.69 -10.95
CA ILE A 36 -0.07 12.98 -9.67
C ILE A 36 -0.76 13.80 -8.60
N GLU A 37 -0.61 15.12 -8.62
CA GLU A 37 -1.34 16.03 -7.74
C GLU A 37 -2.86 15.86 -7.89
N ASN A 38 -3.36 15.91 -9.13
CA ASN A 38 -4.79 15.77 -9.43
C ASN A 38 -5.38 14.40 -9.06
N ASN A 39 -4.54 13.37 -8.91
CA ASN A 39 -4.97 12.00 -8.60
C ASN A 39 -4.28 11.42 -7.34
N SER A 40 -3.79 12.30 -6.45
CA SER A 40 -2.89 11.93 -5.35
C SER A 40 -3.44 10.82 -4.46
N THR A 41 -4.72 10.89 -4.09
CA THR A 41 -5.37 9.87 -3.27
C THR A 41 -5.42 8.51 -3.96
N LYS A 42 -5.78 8.47 -5.27
CA LYS A 42 -5.89 7.22 -6.03
C LYS A 42 -4.52 6.56 -6.20
N ILE A 43 -3.50 7.37 -6.46
CA ILE A 43 -2.12 6.90 -6.63
C ILE A 43 -1.55 6.40 -5.30
N SER A 44 -1.85 7.07 -4.18
CA SER A 44 -1.45 6.63 -2.85
C SER A 44 -2.06 5.27 -2.50
N ILE A 45 -3.34 5.05 -2.81
CA ILE A 45 -3.99 3.75 -2.61
C ILE A 45 -3.36 2.67 -3.50
N LEU A 46 -3.08 2.99 -4.77
CA LEU A 46 -2.41 2.07 -5.69
C LEU A 46 -1.03 1.64 -5.17
N PHE A 47 -0.23 2.60 -4.69
CA PHE A 47 1.06 2.31 -4.07
C PHE A 47 0.94 1.52 -2.77
N ALA A 48 -0.07 1.80 -1.94
CA ALA A 48 -0.30 1.03 -0.72
C ALA A 48 -0.59 -0.45 -1.02
N ILE A 49 -1.40 -0.73 -2.04
CA ILE A 49 -1.69 -2.11 -2.49
C ILE A 49 -0.44 -2.77 -3.08
N LEU A 50 0.38 -2.04 -3.84
CA LEU A 50 1.65 -2.57 -4.37
C LEU A 50 2.63 -2.92 -3.25
N PHE A 51 2.85 -1.99 -2.31
CA PHE A 51 3.75 -2.21 -1.18
C PHE A 51 3.26 -3.34 -0.27
N SER A 52 1.95 -3.43 -0.01
CA SER A 52 1.38 -4.53 0.78
C SER A 52 1.53 -5.87 0.07
N SER A 53 1.27 -5.94 -1.24
CA SER A 53 1.43 -7.18 -2.02
C SER A 53 2.88 -7.67 -2.02
N ILE A 54 3.83 -6.76 -2.18
CA ILE A 54 5.26 -7.05 -2.11
C ILE A 54 5.63 -7.53 -0.69
N ALA A 55 5.16 -6.85 0.35
CA ALA A 55 5.42 -7.25 1.74
C ALA A 55 4.83 -8.63 2.05
N THR A 56 3.58 -8.89 1.66
CA THR A 56 2.94 -10.21 1.78
C THR A 56 3.77 -11.28 1.08
N PHE A 57 4.23 -11.02 -0.15
CA PHE A 57 5.09 -11.96 -0.87
C PHE A 57 6.36 -12.28 -0.07
N PHE A 58 7.09 -11.29 0.43
CA PHE A 58 8.31 -11.53 1.20
C PHE A 58 8.08 -12.24 2.54
N ILE A 59 6.94 -11.98 3.20
CA ILE A 59 6.61 -12.57 4.50
C ILE A 59 6.26 -14.06 4.38
N PHE A 60 5.58 -14.46 3.30
CA PHE A 60 5.17 -15.85 3.09
C PHE A 60 6.11 -16.65 2.18
N TRP A 61 7.04 -15.99 1.50
CA TRP A 61 8.12 -16.66 0.74
C TRP A 61 9.22 -17.22 1.65
N PHE A 62 9.40 -16.65 2.85
CA PHE A 62 10.37 -17.07 3.86
C PHE A 62 9.72 -17.92 4.95
#